data_AF-A0A1B3NI58-F1
#
_entry.id   AF-A0A1B3NI58-F1
#
_cell.length_a   1.000
_cell.length_b   1.000
_cell.length_c   1.000
_cell.angle_alpha   90.00
_cell.angle_beta   90.00
_cell.angle_gamma   90.00
#
_symmetry.space_group_name_H-M   'P 1'
#
loop_
_entity.id
_entity.type
_entity.pdbx_description
1 polymer ?
#
loop_
_entity_poly.entity_id
_entity_poly.type
_entity_poly.pdbx_seq_one_letter_code
_entity_poly.pdbx_strand_id
1 'polypeptide(L)'
;MDDPNTTLTVTLGDLAGKVEERVRSGEYGSPSEVVRAGLEALAREERAFEAELKAKVEEALADPRPSIPAAEVFARLRSRLDEREAREGETV
;
A
#
# COMPACT_ATOMS: atom_id res chain seq x y z
N MET A 1 -26.80 16.73 1.80
CA MET A 1 -25.67 17.48 2.36
C MET A 1 -25.39 16.80 3.68
N ASP A 2 -24.37 15.96 3.74
CA ASP A 2 -24.03 15.22 4.95
C ASP A 2 -23.57 16.20 6.03
N ASP A 3 -24.08 16.02 7.26
CA ASP A 3 -23.72 16.86 8.40
C ASP A 3 -22.29 16.53 8.86
N PRO A 4 -21.37 17.52 8.93
CA PRO A 4 -19.99 17.30 9.37
C PRO A 4 -19.87 16.75 10.81
N ASN A 5 -20.94 16.78 11.60
CA ASN A 5 -20.98 16.28 12.97
C ASN A 5 -21.89 15.05 13.14
N THR A 6 -22.11 14.27 12.07
CA THR A 6 -22.88 13.02 12.16
C THR A 6 -22.24 12.03 13.14
N THR A 7 -23.03 11.56 14.11
CA THR A 7 -22.60 10.52 15.06
C THR A 7 -22.86 9.14 14.47
N LEU A 8 -21.87 8.24 14.54
CA LEU A 8 -21.95 6.87 14.05
C LEU A 8 -21.68 5.88 15.18
N THR A 9 -22.56 4.90 15.36
CA THR A 9 -22.32 3.76 16.25
C THR A 9 -21.66 2.65 15.45
N VAL A 10 -20.47 2.21 15.88
CA VAL A 10 -19.70 1.15 15.23
C VAL A 10 -19.28 0.09 16.25
N THR A 11 -19.20 -1.16 15.79
CA THR A 11 -18.64 -2.27 16.58
C THR A 11 -17.20 -2.49 16.15
N LEU A 12 -16.25 -2.28 17.05
CA LEU A 12 -14.80 -2.33 16.75
C LEU A 12 -14.15 -3.71 16.90
N GLY A 13 -14.82 -4.66 17.58
CA GLY A 13 -14.24 -5.97 17.90
C GLY A 13 -12.90 -5.83 18.62
N ASP A 14 -11.89 -6.56 18.16
CA ASP A 14 -10.53 -6.58 18.74
C ASP A 14 -9.83 -5.21 18.73
N LEU A 15 -10.26 -4.27 17.88
CA LEU A 15 -9.68 -2.92 17.84
C LEU A 15 -10.09 -2.07 19.04
N ALA A 16 -11.17 -2.42 19.76
CA ALA A 16 -11.61 -1.68 20.94
C ALA A 16 -10.49 -1.59 22.00
N GLY A 17 -9.78 -2.70 22.27
CA GLY A 17 -8.68 -2.72 23.23
C GLY A 17 -7.51 -1.81 22.82
N LYS A 18 -7.21 -1.73 21.52
CA LYS A 18 -6.17 -0.84 20.99
C LYS A 18 -6.56 0.63 21.15
N VAL A 19 -7.84 0.96 20.94
CA VAL A 19 -8.34 2.33 21.14
C VAL A 19 -8.27 2.71 22.61
N GLU A 20 -8.69 1.83 23.52
CA GLU A 20 -8.61 2.08 24.96
C GLU A 20 -7.17 2.25 25.44
N GLU A 21 -6.23 1.44 24.95
CA GLU A 21 -4.81 1.55 25.29
C GLU A 21 -4.23 2.92 24.91
N ARG A 22 -4.55 3.42 23.72
CA ARG A 22 -4.11 4.72 23.21
C ARG A 22 -4.67 5.91 23.97
N VAL A 23 -5.89 5.78 24.49
CA VAL A 23 -6.48 6.79 25.38
C VAL A 23 -5.86 6.69 26.77
N ARG A 24 -5.67 5.48 27.31
CA ARG A 24 -5.06 5.25 28.63
C ARG A 24 -3.60 5.72 28.69
N SER A 25 -2.87 5.60 27.59
CA SER A 25 -1.49 6.10 27.49
C SER A 25 -1.42 7.64 27.49
N GLY A 26 -2.55 8.32 27.29
CA GLY A 26 -2.61 9.78 27.17
C GLY A 26 -2.20 10.31 25.80
N GLU A 27 -1.94 9.44 24.81
CA GLU A 27 -1.62 9.86 23.44
C GLU A 27 -2.83 10.53 22.76
N TYR A 28 -4.05 10.13 23.13
CA TYR A 28 -5.30 10.71 22.64
C TYR A 28 -6.25 11.02 23.80
N GLY A 29 -7.05 12.08 23.67
CA GLY A 29 -8.02 12.52 24.67
C GLY A 29 -9.36 11.77 24.64
N SER A 30 -9.66 11.05 23.56
CA SER A 30 -10.90 10.26 23.45
C SER A 30 -10.85 9.13 22.42
N PRO A 31 -11.71 8.10 22.53
CA PRO A 31 -11.86 7.08 21.51
C PRO A 31 -12.20 7.65 20.11
N SER A 32 -13.05 8.68 20.05
CA SER A 32 -13.42 9.34 18.79
C SER A 32 -12.23 10.03 18.12
N GLU A 33 -11.28 10.54 18.91
CA GLU A 33 -10.04 11.12 18.40
C GLU A 33 -9.13 10.06 17.80
N VAL A 34 -8.98 8.90 18.46
CA VAL A 34 -8.22 7.76 17.93
C VAL A 34 -8.80 7.29 16.60
N VAL A 35 -10.13 7.12 16.51
CA VAL A 35 -10.80 6.66 15.29
C VAL A 35 -10.62 7.68 14.16
N ARG A 36 -10.80 8.97 14.43
CA ARG A 36 -10.59 10.03 13.42
C ARG A 36 -9.14 10.06 12.94
N ALA A 37 -8.17 10.02 13.84
CA ALA A 37 -6.76 9.98 13.49
C ALA A 37 -6.42 8.73 12.64
N GLY A 38 -7.04 7.58 12.96
CA GLY A 38 -6.93 6.35 12.17
C GLY A 38 -7.48 6.51 10.75
N LEU A 39 -8.65 7.13 10.58
CA LEU A 39 -9.23 7.39 9.26
C LEU A 39 -8.41 8.39 8.45
N GLU A 40 -7.88 9.43 9.10
CA GLU A 40 -6.96 10.38 8.46
C GLU A 40 -5.65 9.70 8.03
N ALA A 41 -5.15 8.74 8.82
CA ALA A 41 -4.00 7.95 8.44
C ALA A 41 -4.26 7.08 7.22
N LEU A 42 -5.40 6.37 7.22
CA LEU A 42 -5.83 5.58 6.07
C LEU A 42 -5.94 6.43 4.80
N ALA A 43 -6.59 7.60 4.88
CA ALA A 43 -6.73 8.51 3.75
C ALA A 43 -5.39 9.10 3.25
N ARG A 44 -4.36 9.19 4.11
CA ARG A 44 -3.00 9.56 3.66
C ARG A 44 -2.34 8.41 2.91
N GLU A 45 -2.46 7.20 3.42
CA GLU A 45 -1.89 6.00 2.80
C GLU A 45 -2.52 5.73 1.42
N GLU A 46 -3.84 5.83 1.32
CA GLU A 46 -4.57 5.68 0.06
C GLU A 46 -4.13 6.71 -0.99
N ARG A 47 -4.03 7.99 -0.60
CA ARG A 47 -3.55 9.05 -1.51
C ARG A 47 -2.10 8.84 -1.96
N ALA A 48 -1.24 8.37 -1.05
CA ALA A 48 0.15 8.10 -1.39
C ALA A 48 0.25 6.93 -2.39
N PHE A 49 -0.51 5.85 -2.15
CA PHE A 49 -0.58 4.71 -3.04
C PHE A 49 -1.13 5.08 -4.42
N GLU A 50 -2.23 5.85 -4.47
CA GLU A 50 -2.83 6.29 -5.72
C GLU A 50 -1.88 7.19 -6.51
N ALA A 51 -1.19 8.12 -5.84
CA ALA A 51 -0.21 9.00 -6.48
C ALA A 51 0.96 8.21 -7.09
N GLU A 52 1.48 7.21 -6.37
CA GLU A 52 2.55 6.35 -6.87
C GLU A 52 2.10 5.51 -8.06
N LEU A 53 0.91 4.90 -7.98
CA LEU A 53 0.35 4.11 -9.07
C LEU A 53 0.14 4.96 -10.32
N LYS A 54 -0.43 6.16 -10.15
CA LYS A 54 -0.66 7.10 -11.25
C LYS A 54 0.66 7.53 -11.90
N ALA A 55 1.67 7.85 -11.11
CA ALA A 55 2.99 8.21 -11.63
C ALA A 55 3.62 7.07 -12.46
N LYS A 56 3.52 5.82 -11.99
CA LYS A 56 4.01 4.64 -12.73
C LYS A 56 3.27 4.43 -14.05
N VAL A 57 1.96 4.65 -14.08
CA VAL A 57 1.15 4.56 -15.30
C VAL A 57 1.52 5.67 -16.28
N GLU A 58 1.65 6.91 -15.81
CA GLU A 58 2.07 8.04 -16.64
C GLU A 58 3.48 7.83 -17.23
N GLU A 59 4.43 7.32 -16.44
CA GLU A 59 5.77 6.93 -16.90
C GLU A 59 5.69 5.87 -18.00
N ALA A 60 4.90 4.81 -17.81
CA ALA A 60 4.75 3.74 -18.79
C ALA A 60 4.09 4.21 -20.09
N LEU A 61 3.13 5.14 -20.02
CA LEU A 61 2.49 5.73 -21.19
C LEU A 61 3.40 6.71 -21.94
N ALA A 62 4.30 7.39 -21.23
CA ALA A 62 5.27 8.31 -21.82
C ALA A 62 6.50 7.60 -22.41
N ASP A 63 6.67 6.30 -22.17
CA ASP A 63 7.80 5.52 -22.67
C ASP A 63 7.75 5.33 -24.19
N PRO A 64 8.72 5.86 -24.96
CA PRO A 64 8.73 5.76 -26.42
C PRO A 64 9.19 4.38 -26.92
N ARG A 65 9.65 3.48 -26.04
CA ARG A 65 10.13 2.15 -26.44
C ARG A 65 8.98 1.33 -27.06
N PRO A 66 9.25 0.54 -28.11
CA PRO A 66 8.23 -0.31 -28.70
C PRO A 66 7.82 -1.43 -27.74
N SER A 67 6.56 -1.86 -27.84
CA SER A 67 6.06 -3.03 -27.14
C SER A 67 6.86 -4.28 -27.49
N ILE A 68 7.12 -5.13 -26.49
CA ILE A 68 7.83 -6.40 -26.66
C ILE A 68 6.80 -7.54 -26.66
N PRO A 69 6.86 -8.50 -27.61
CA PRO A 69 6.01 -9.68 -27.57
C PRO A 69 6.18 -10.47 -26.27
N ALA A 70 5.08 -10.92 -25.66
CA ALA A 70 5.13 -11.65 -24.39
C ALA A 70 6.05 -12.89 -24.43
N ALA A 71 6.07 -13.62 -25.55
CA ALA A 71 6.93 -14.79 -25.73
C ALA A 71 8.42 -14.45 -25.59
N GLU A 72 8.84 -13.30 -26.13
CA GLU A 72 10.22 -12.80 -26.03
C GLU A 72 10.57 -12.40 -24.60
N VAL A 73 9.64 -11.73 -23.88
CA VAL A 73 9.81 -11.40 -22.46
C VAL A 73 10.07 -12.64 -21.63
N PHE A 74 9.22 -13.68 -21.75
CA PHE A 74 9.37 -14.92 -20.99
C PHE A 74 10.61 -15.72 -21.39
N ALA A 75 11.02 -15.70 -22.67
CA ALA A 75 12.27 -16.31 -23.10
C ALA A 75 13.48 -15.63 -22.43
N ARG A 76 13.51 -14.29 -22.44
CA ARG A 76 14.59 -13.50 -21.81
C ARG A 76 14.64 -13.68 -20.29
N LEU A 77 13.49 -13.75 -19.62
CA LEU A 77 13.44 -13.96 -18.17
C LEU A 77 13.97 -15.33 -17.78
N ARG A 78 13.60 -16.39 -18.52
CA ARG A 78 14.12 -17.76 -18.29
C ARG A 78 15.64 -17.81 -18.44
N SER A 79 16.19 -17.26 -19.54
CA SER A 79 17.64 -17.19 -19.76
C SER A 79 18.37 -16.55 -18.56
N ARG A 80 17.83 -15.45 -18.02
CA ARG A 80 18.43 -14.77 -16.86
C ARG A 80 18.39 -15.59 -15.57
N LEU A 81 17.35 -16.40 -15.38
CA LEU A 81 17.25 -17.29 -14.23
C LEU A 81 18.27 -18.43 -14.36
N ASP A 82 18.35 -19.05 -15.54
CA ASP A 82 19.31 -20.11 -15.83
C ASP A 82 20.76 -19.61 -15.66
N GLU A 83 21.07 -18.40 -16.12
CA GLU A 83 22.37 -17.73 -15.93
C GLU A 83 22.67 -17.40 -14.45
N ARG A 84 21.64 -17.20 -13.61
CA ARG A 84 21.82 -16.98 -12.18
C ARG A 84 22.12 -18.30 -11.48
N GLU A 85 21.37 -19.35 -11.80
CA GLU A 85 21.57 -20.70 -11.26
C GLU A 85 22.95 -21.26 -11.63
N ALA A 86 23.40 -21.06 -12.87
CA ALA A 86 24.73 -21.46 -13.30
C ALA A 86 25.85 -20.74 -12.52
N ARG A 87 25.69 -19.45 -12.22
CA ARG A 87 26.64 -18.67 -11.41
C ARG A 87 26.64 -19.06 -9.93
N GLU A 88 25.48 -19.40 -9.37
CA GLU A 88 25.36 -19.86 -7.99
C GLU A 88 25.94 -21.28 -7.83
N GLY A 89 25.80 -22.15 -8.84
CA GLY A 89 26.39 -23.49 -8.90
C GLY A 89 27.91 -23.54 -9.11
N GLU A 90 28.53 -22.47 -9.59
CA GLU A 90 30.00 -22.35 -9.75
C GLU A 90 30.69 -21.94 -8.43
N THR A 91 29.93 -21.52 -7.43
CA THR A 91 30.41 -21.07 -6.11
C THR A 91 30.41 -22.14 -5.01
N VAL A 92 30.13 -23.42 -5.33
CA VAL A 92 30.08 -24.54 -4.37
C VAL A 92 31.07 -25.64 -4.72
#